data_AF-A0A4W4EKD3-F1
#
_entry.id   AF-A0A4W4EKD3-F1
#
_cell.length_a   1.000
_cell.length_b   1.000
_cell.length_c   1.000
_cell.angle_alpha   90.00
_cell.angle_beta   90.00
_cell.angle_gamma   90.00
#
_symmetry.space_group_name_H-M   'P 1'
#
loop_
_entity.id
_entity.type
_entity.pdbx_description
1 polymer ?
#
loop_
_entity_poly.entity_id
_entity_poly.type
_entity_poly.pdbx_seq_one_letter_code
_entity_poly.pdbx_strand_id
1 'polypeptide(L)'
;MTITCRTVHHIFSGFFWFECKEVWIEGVRSYFLDLWNCLDIMMLSMYLASFTLRVVIMLKGYFLCQSPESQAECIYFTQTMRGDWQQEDPQLIAEVLFAVTSMLSFTRLAYILPAQESLGTLQISIGKMIDDMIRFLFILMIIGTAFLCGINNIYVPYVISPYLGRFNETFQFLFWTMFGVVNKEYVDIPDYVVAQFVGRILYGIFTLLIVIVLLNMLIAMITNSFQKIEDDADVEWKFARSKLYLSYFREGLTMPVPFNIIPSPKAVFYIIRAIFRRICCCCNFSSTPEYPPIVTMSNEINNGGTDEKVSYKQQVIRALVQRYIESARREFEETKRKDVGNRITELSKVVGRLHTEMKNMHQTMLDIEEARVDPSGKSASSILGKYIRGAKNNFIGFNSSISTESRTGPLLVNVHHREPDSNTDMVEEKDAGDACFLICFTAHLCTGFTNIPV
;
A
#
# COMPACT_ATOMS: atom_id res chain seq x y z
N MET A 1 4.98 -40.58 5.25
CA MET A 1 5.76 -39.50 4.60
C MET A 1 5.65 -39.53 3.07
N THR A 2 5.73 -40.70 2.42
CA THR A 2 5.69 -40.86 0.94
C THR A 2 4.34 -40.50 0.29
N ILE A 3 3.22 -40.79 0.97
CA ILE A 3 1.87 -40.45 0.47
C ILE A 3 1.63 -38.93 0.55
N THR A 4 1.99 -38.31 1.68
CA THR A 4 1.90 -36.85 1.87
C THR A 4 2.78 -36.11 0.86
N CYS A 5 3.99 -36.61 0.58
CA CYS A 5 4.91 -36.03 -0.40
C CYS A 5 4.35 -36.08 -1.83
N ARG A 6 3.73 -37.20 -2.25
CA ARG A 6 3.10 -37.32 -3.58
C ARG A 6 1.92 -36.39 -3.78
N THR A 7 1.01 -36.31 -2.81
CA THR A 7 -0.17 -35.43 -2.91
C THR A 7 0.24 -33.97 -2.99
N VAL A 8 1.22 -33.58 -2.17
CA VAL A 8 1.76 -32.22 -2.16
C VAL A 8 2.40 -31.89 -3.52
N HIS A 9 3.23 -32.77 -4.08
CA HIS A 9 3.88 -32.54 -5.37
C HIS A 9 2.90 -32.33 -6.53
N HIS A 10 1.79 -33.07 -6.58
CA HIS A 10 0.75 -32.87 -7.60
C HIS A 10 0.03 -31.53 -7.46
N ILE A 11 -0.24 -31.09 -6.23
CA ILE A 11 -0.84 -29.77 -5.98
C ILE A 11 0.11 -28.67 -6.46
N PHE A 12 1.39 -28.73 -6.09
CA PHE A 12 2.36 -27.72 -6.49
C PHE A 12 2.65 -27.72 -8.00
N SER A 13 2.68 -28.88 -8.65
CA SER A 13 2.82 -28.96 -10.11
C SER A 13 1.63 -28.31 -10.83
N GLY A 14 0.42 -28.49 -10.30
CA GLY A 14 -0.79 -27.87 -10.84
C GLY A 14 -0.81 -26.37 -10.58
N PHE A 15 -0.23 -25.93 -9.47
CA PHE A 15 -0.05 -24.53 -9.13
C PHE A 15 1.00 -23.86 -10.03
N PHE A 16 2.16 -24.49 -10.24
CA PHE A 16 3.18 -24.04 -11.20
C PHE A 16 2.58 -23.83 -12.60
N TRP A 17 1.81 -24.81 -13.06
CA TRP A 17 1.15 -24.74 -14.36
C TRP A 17 0.08 -23.65 -14.44
N PHE A 18 -0.63 -23.40 -13.35
CA PHE A 18 -1.60 -22.32 -13.25
C PHE A 18 -0.89 -20.95 -13.40
N GLU A 19 0.17 -20.71 -12.63
CA GLU A 19 0.94 -19.46 -12.71
C GLU A 19 1.57 -19.25 -14.08
N CYS A 20 2.11 -20.30 -14.70
CA CYS A 20 2.67 -20.20 -16.06
C CYS A 20 1.61 -19.79 -17.09
N LYS A 21 0.38 -20.29 -16.96
CA LYS A 21 -0.72 -19.87 -17.83
C LYS A 21 -1.12 -18.43 -17.58
N GLU A 22 -1.18 -18.01 -16.33
CA GLU A 22 -1.55 -16.65 -15.95
C GLU A 22 -0.55 -15.62 -16.49
N VAL A 23 0.75 -15.87 -16.32
CA VAL A 23 1.83 -15.04 -16.89
C VAL A 23 1.72 -14.96 -18.42
N TRP A 24 1.35 -16.05 -19.09
CA TRP A 24 1.18 -16.07 -20.54
C TRP A 24 -0.03 -15.27 -21.02
N ILE A 25 -1.14 -15.31 -20.28
CA ILE A 25 -2.40 -14.64 -20.66
C ILE A 25 -2.34 -13.14 -20.36
N GLU A 26 -1.81 -12.76 -19.19
CA GLU A 26 -1.77 -11.36 -18.76
C GLU A 26 -0.55 -10.59 -19.29
N GLY A 27 0.54 -11.31 -19.56
CA GLY A 27 1.81 -10.74 -19.97
C GLY A 27 2.70 -10.37 -18.77
N VAL A 28 4.01 -10.54 -18.96
CA VAL A 28 5.02 -10.43 -17.89
C VAL A 28 4.99 -9.08 -17.17
N ARG A 29 4.82 -7.97 -17.89
CA ARG A 29 4.83 -6.63 -17.29
C ARG A 29 3.62 -6.37 -16.38
N SER A 30 2.43 -6.80 -16.79
CA SER A 30 1.22 -6.63 -15.97
C SER A 30 1.29 -7.51 -14.73
N TYR A 31 1.78 -8.75 -14.90
CA TYR A 31 1.88 -9.73 -13.82
C TYR A 31 2.77 -9.25 -12.66
N PHE A 32 3.95 -8.67 -12.94
CA PHE A 32 4.87 -8.21 -11.88
C PHE A 32 4.45 -6.90 -11.19
N LEU A 33 3.44 -6.19 -11.69
CA LEU A 33 2.89 -5.01 -11.00
C LEU A 33 2.02 -5.41 -9.80
N ASP A 34 1.51 -6.64 -9.77
CA ASP A 34 0.75 -7.15 -8.64
C ASP A 34 1.70 -7.82 -7.62
N LEU A 35 1.82 -7.22 -6.43
CA LEU A 35 2.71 -7.72 -5.36
C LEU A 35 2.34 -9.14 -4.92
N TRP A 36 1.06 -9.46 -5.02
CA TRP A 36 0.52 -10.77 -4.73
C TRP A 36 1.08 -11.83 -5.70
N ASN A 37 1.06 -11.55 -7.00
CA ASN A 37 1.66 -12.41 -8.02
C ASN A 37 3.17 -12.59 -7.81
N CYS A 38 3.87 -11.55 -7.35
CA CYS A 38 5.27 -11.66 -6.95
C CYS A 38 5.48 -12.63 -5.76
N LEU A 39 4.61 -12.57 -4.74
CA LEU A 39 4.60 -13.51 -3.61
C LEU A 39 4.40 -14.95 -4.08
N ASP A 40 3.49 -15.18 -5.04
CA ASP A 40 3.23 -16.50 -5.63
C ASP A 40 4.45 -17.06 -6.39
N ILE A 41 5.14 -16.25 -7.21
CA ILE A 41 6.43 -16.65 -7.82
C ILE A 41 7.49 -16.96 -6.75
N MET A 42 7.58 -16.13 -5.71
CA MET A 42 8.56 -16.30 -4.64
C MET A 42 8.34 -17.64 -3.92
N MET A 43 7.10 -17.97 -3.56
CA MET A 43 6.76 -19.28 -2.95
C MET A 43 7.05 -20.44 -3.90
N LEU A 44 6.69 -20.30 -5.18
CA LEU A 44 6.88 -21.35 -6.17
C LEU A 44 8.37 -21.65 -6.41
N SER A 45 9.20 -20.60 -6.42
CA SER A 45 10.65 -20.72 -6.56
C SER A 45 11.30 -21.39 -5.35
N MET A 46 10.92 -21.03 -4.12
CA MET A 46 11.39 -21.71 -2.90
C MET A 46 10.94 -23.18 -2.84
N TYR A 47 9.71 -23.47 -3.25
CA TYR A 47 9.22 -24.84 -3.35
C TYR A 47 10.05 -25.67 -4.33
N LEU A 48 10.29 -25.14 -5.54
CA LEU A 48 11.09 -25.79 -6.58
C LEU A 48 12.54 -26.00 -6.11
N ALA A 49 13.14 -25.01 -5.43
CA ALA A 49 14.47 -25.13 -4.83
C ALA A 49 14.53 -26.27 -3.79
N SER A 50 13.57 -26.33 -2.86
CA SER A 50 13.46 -27.44 -1.90
C SER A 50 13.32 -28.80 -2.60
N PHE A 51 12.47 -28.88 -3.63
CA PHE A 51 12.26 -30.14 -4.36
C PHE A 51 13.51 -30.58 -5.12
N THR A 52 14.16 -29.68 -5.84
CA THR A 52 15.39 -29.98 -6.59
C THR A 52 16.51 -30.43 -5.66
N LEU A 53 16.69 -29.80 -4.50
CA LEU A 53 17.66 -30.25 -3.50
C LEU A 53 17.38 -31.69 -3.03
N ARG A 54 16.12 -32.04 -2.75
CA ARG A 54 15.75 -33.42 -2.35
C ARG A 54 16.02 -34.44 -3.46
N VAL A 55 15.74 -34.08 -4.72
CA VAL A 55 16.05 -34.94 -5.87
C VAL A 55 17.55 -35.11 -6.03
N VAL A 56 18.33 -34.03 -5.91
CA VAL A 56 19.80 -34.07 -5.99
C VAL A 56 20.37 -34.96 -4.88
N ILE A 57 19.89 -34.86 -3.65
CA ILE A 57 20.31 -35.71 -2.53
C ILE A 57 19.99 -37.18 -2.82
N MET A 58 18.79 -37.48 -3.31
CA MET A 58 18.40 -38.86 -3.64
C MET A 58 19.23 -39.44 -4.79
N LEU A 59 19.51 -38.65 -5.83
CA LEU A 59 20.37 -39.05 -6.94
C LEU A 59 21.82 -39.25 -6.48
N LYS A 60 22.36 -38.33 -5.67
CA LYS A 60 23.69 -38.46 -5.07
C LYS A 60 23.80 -39.72 -4.23
N GLY A 61 22.83 -39.97 -3.34
CA GLY A 61 22.77 -41.21 -2.56
C GLY A 61 22.77 -42.45 -3.46
N TYR A 62 21.99 -42.46 -4.54
CA TYR A 62 21.96 -43.59 -5.48
C TYR A 62 23.31 -43.80 -6.20
N PHE A 63 23.87 -42.76 -6.80
CA PHE A 63 25.12 -42.87 -7.57
C PHE A 63 26.34 -43.17 -6.68
N LEU A 64 26.47 -42.52 -5.52
CA LEU A 64 27.60 -42.71 -4.62
C LEU A 64 27.60 -44.11 -3.98
N CYS A 65 26.43 -44.70 -3.73
CA CYS A 65 26.32 -46.06 -3.23
C CYS A 65 26.56 -47.13 -4.30
N GLN A 66 26.57 -46.76 -5.59
CA GLN A 66 26.88 -47.67 -6.69
C GLN A 66 28.39 -47.75 -6.99
N SER A 67 29.17 -46.71 -6.64
CA SER A 67 30.62 -46.69 -6.77
C SER A 67 31.33 -47.29 -5.54
N PRO A 68 32.19 -48.31 -5.69
CA PRO A 68 32.86 -48.96 -4.56
C PRO A 68 33.92 -48.08 -3.85
N GLU A 69 34.43 -47.01 -4.47
CA GLU A 69 35.43 -46.11 -3.87
C GLU A 69 34.84 -45.06 -2.90
N SER A 70 33.53 -44.77 -2.95
CA SER A 70 32.89 -43.67 -2.20
C SER A 70 31.97 -44.15 -1.06
N GLN A 71 32.33 -45.27 -0.41
CA GLN A 71 31.47 -45.91 0.60
C GLN A 71 31.21 -45.03 1.83
N ALA A 72 32.18 -44.22 2.26
CA ALA A 72 32.03 -43.31 3.41
C ALA A 72 30.99 -42.20 3.14
N GLU A 73 30.99 -41.61 1.95
CA GLU A 73 30.03 -40.58 1.56
C GLU A 73 28.62 -41.17 1.31
N CYS A 74 28.54 -42.41 0.81
CA CYS A 74 27.26 -43.15 0.73
C CYS A 74 26.63 -43.33 2.13
N ILE A 75 27.43 -43.73 3.13
CA ILE A 75 26.96 -43.82 4.53
C ILE A 75 26.54 -42.44 5.04
N TYR A 76 27.29 -41.39 4.69
CA TYR A 76 26.96 -40.02 5.08
C TYR A 76 25.52 -39.64 4.68
N PHE A 77 25.17 -39.75 3.39
CA PHE A 77 23.87 -39.33 2.88
C PHE A 77 22.70 -40.29 3.18
N THR A 78 22.97 -41.53 3.59
CA THR A 78 21.92 -42.56 3.76
C THR A 78 21.65 -42.96 5.21
N GLN A 79 22.66 -42.95 6.08
CA GLN A 79 22.58 -43.55 7.42
C GLN A 79 22.95 -42.61 8.57
N THR A 80 23.54 -41.44 8.29
CA THR A 80 23.98 -40.51 9.34
C THR A 80 22.81 -39.92 10.10
N MET A 81 22.94 -39.85 11.43
CA MET A 81 21.95 -39.22 12.29
C MET A 81 21.99 -37.69 12.14
N ARG A 82 20.83 -37.04 12.33
CA ARG A 82 20.66 -35.58 12.20
C ARG A 82 21.68 -34.76 12.99
N GLY A 83 22.12 -35.26 14.15
CA GLY A 83 23.07 -34.55 15.02
C GLY A 83 24.47 -34.39 14.42
N ASP A 84 24.85 -35.27 13.48
CA ASP A 84 26.18 -35.29 12.88
C ASP A 84 26.21 -34.67 11.48
N TRP A 85 25.09 -34.07 11.04
CA TRP A 85 25.02 -33.37 9.76
C TRP A 85 25.83 -32.08 9.81
N GLN A 86 26.52 -31.79 8.71
CA GLN A 86 27.22 -30.51 8.55
C GLN A 86 26.20 -29.35 8.53
N GLN A 87 26.60 -28.16 8.99
CA GLN A 87 25.71 -26.99 9.04
C GLN A 87 25.15 -26.59 7.67
N GLU A 88 25.89 -26.87 6.59
CA GLU A 88 25.52 -26.57 5.21
C GLU A 88 24.84 -27.74 4.49
N ASP A 89 24.39 -28.77 5.22
CA ASP A 89 23.80 -29.96 4.58
C ASP A 89 22.58 -29.59 3.72
N PRO A 90 22.55 -29.97 2.43
CA PRO A 90 21.45 -29.65 1.52
C PRO A 90 20.10 -30.18 2.01
N GLN A 91 20.07 -31.24 2.84
CA GLN A 91 18.85 -31.76 3.44
C GLN A 91 18.25 -30.76 4.45
N LEU A 92 19.08 -30.09 5.26
CA LEU A 92 18.63 -29.06 6.19
C LEU A 92 18.05 -27.86 5.43
N ILE A 93 18.76 -27.41 4.39
CA ILE A 93 18.32 -26.29 3.56
C ILE A 93 16.97 -26.61 2.90
N ALA A 94 16.81 -27.82 2.37
CA ALA A 94 15.54 -28.26 1.77
C ALA A 94 14.39 -28.36 2.79
N GLU A 95 14.67 -28.74 4.04
CA GLU A 95 13.67 -28.76 5.11
C GLU A 95 13.25 -27.34 5.53
N VAL A 96 14.21 -26.42 5.68
CA VAL A 96 13.96 -25.02 6.04
C VAL A 96 13.18 -24.30 4.94
N LEU A 97 13.60 -24.43 3.67
CA LEU A 97 12.87 -23.85 2.54
C LEU A 97 11.44 -24.38 2.45
N PHE A 98 11.23 -25.68 2.68
CA PHE A 98 9.89 -26.26 2.70
C PHE A 98 9.04 -25.72 3.87
N ALA A 99 9.62 -25.54 5.06
CA ALA A 99 8.92 -24.99 6.20
C ALA A 99 8.50 -23.52 5.98
N VAL A 100 9.42 -22.68 5.49
CA VAL A 100 9.14 -21.27 5.16
C VAL A 100 8.09 -21.18 4.06
N THR A 101 8.21 -21.98 2.99
CA THR A 101 7.21 -22.03 1.91
C THR A 101 5.83 -22.43 2.42
N SER A 102 5.77 -23.39 3.35
CA SER A 102 4.49 -23.82 3.94
C SER A 102 3.84 -22.70 4.75
N MET A 103 4.62 -21.94 5.53
CA MET A 103 4.13 -20.77 6.26
C MET A 103 3.59 -19.70 5.29
N LEU A 104 4.36 -19.38 4.25
CA LEU A 104 3.93 -18.41 3.22
C LEU A 104 2.69 -18.90 2.46
N SER A 105 2.53 -20.20 2.23
CA SER A 105 1.35 -20.71 1.53
C SER A 105 0.03 -20.38 2.23
N PHE A 106 0.03 -20.22 3.57
CA PHE A 106 -1.14 -19.78 4.31
C PHE A 106 -1.48 -18.30 4.08
N THR A 107 -0.52 -17.45 3.72
CA THR A 107 -0.82 -16.05 3.38
C THR A 107 -1.70 -15.95 2.13
N ARG A 108 -1.73 -16.99 1.28
CA ARG A 108 -2.66 -17.05 0.14
C ARG A 108 -4.14 -17.08 0.53
N LEU A 109 -4.46 -17.42 1.78
CA LEU A 109 -5.83 -17.24 2.26
C LEU A 109 -6.27 -15.77 2.24
N ALA A 110 -5.34 -14.82 2.22
CA ALA A 110 -5.65 -13.42 2.03
C ALA A 110 -6.24 -13.11 0.64
N TYR A 111 -6.00 -13.92 -0.40
CA TYR A 111 -6.58 -13.68 -1.73
C TYR A 111 -8.10 -13.81 -1.77
N ILE A 112 -8.67 -14.64 -0.89
CA ILE A 112 -10.12 -14.89 -0.86
C ILE A 112 -10.86 -13.92 0.07
N LEU A 113 -10.15 -13.24 0.98
CA LEU A 113 -10.73 -12.27 1.90
C LEU A 113 -11.54 -11.14 1.22
N PRO A 114 -11.16 -10.61 0.03
CA PRO A 114 -11.95 -9.58 -0.67
C PRO A 114 -13.34 -10.05 -1.13
N ALA A 115 -13.59 -11.37 -1.15
CA ALA A 115 -14.88 -11.91 -1.52
C ALA A 115 -15.97 -11.56 -0.48
N GLN A 116 -15.58 -11.36 0.79
CA GLN A 116 -16.49 -10.95 1.85
C GLN A 116 -16.36 -9.45 2.12
N GLU A 117 -17.49 -8.78 2.32
CA GLU A 117 -17.54 -7.32 2.53
C GLU A 117 -16.76 -6.85 3.75
N SER A 118 -17.01 -7.45 4.92
CA SER A 118 -16.37 -7.02 6.17
C SER A 118 -14.85 -7.27 6.21
N LEU A 119 -14.38 -8.33 5.57
CA LEU A 119 -12.95 -8.70 5.56
C LEU A 119 -12.21 -8.02 4.42
N GLY A 120 -12.87 -7.80 3.28
CA GLY A 120 -12.29 -7.17 2.11
C GLY A 120 -11.95 -5.71 2.34
N THR A 121 -12.88 -4.92 2.89
CA THR A 121 -12.63 -3.51 3.21
C THR A 121 -11.51 -3.35 4.25
N LEU A 122 -11.44 -4.24 5.23
CA LEU A 122 -10.37 -4.28 6.22
C LEU A 122 -9.01 -4.65 5.59
N GLN A 123 -8.97 -5.63 4.69
CA GLN A 123 -7.73 -6.01 4.02
C GLN A 123 -7.20 -4.87 3.13
N ILE A 124 -8.08 -4.21 2.37
CA ILE A 124 -7.70 -3.09 1.49
C ILE A 124 -7.19 -1.90 2.32
N SER A 125 -7.86 -1.57 3.43
CA SER A 125 -7.39 -0.51 4.32
C SER A 125 -6.03 -0.85 4.94
N ILE A 126 -5.81 -2.10 5.39
CA ILE A 126 -4.50 -2.56 5.87
C ILE A 126 -3.43 -2.44 4.77
N GLY A 127 -3.72 -2.86 3.54
CA GLY A 127 -2.78 -2.78 2.43
C GLY A 127 -2.28 -1.36 2.18
N LYS A 128 -3.18 -0.37 2.22
CA LYS A 128 -2.81 1.04 2.07
C LYS A 128 -2.08 1.63 3.28
N MET A 129 -2.44 1.20 4.49
CA MET A 129 -1.73 1.63 5.70
C MET A 129 -0.28 1.11 5.74
N ILE A 130 0.01 -0.04 5.12
CA ILE A 130 1.37 -0.60 5.08
C ILE A 130 2.35 0.35 4.39
N ASP A 131 1.96 1.08 3.34
CA ASP A 131 2.84 2.05 2.68
C ASP A 131 3.27 3.19 3.62
N ASP A 132 2.34 3.68 4.44
CA ASP A 132 2.64 4.66 5.48
C ASP A 132 3.51 4.03 6.59
N MET A 133 3.27 2.76 6.91
CA MET A 133 4.02 2.01 7.92
C MET A 133 5.47 1.74 7.50
N ILE A 134 5.73 1.46 6.23
CA ILE A 134 7.09 1.24 5.69
C ILE A 134 7.93 2.51 5.80
N ARG A 135 7.35 3.68 5.49
CA ARG A 135 8.03 4.97 5.66
C ARG A 135 8.42 5.23 7.11
N PHE A 136 7.57 4.83 8.05
CA PHE A 136 7.88 4.91 9.47
C PHE A 136 8.98 3.91 9.90
N LEU A 137 8.89 2.66 9.43
CA LEU A 137 9.90 1.64 9.68
C LEU A 137 11.29 2.09 9.21
N PHE A 138 11.37 2.85 8.13
CA PHE A 138 12.64 3.41 7.65
C PHE A 138 13.28 4.37 8.67
N ILE A 139 12.49 5.24 9.31
CA ILE A 139 12.98 6.13 10.39
C ILE A 139 13.49 5.29 11.57
N LEU A 140 12.74 4.24 11.94
CA LEU A 140 13.14 3.31 13.00
C LEU A 140 14.46 2.59 12.65
N MET A 141 14.64 2.19 11.38
CA MET A 141 15.88 1.54 10.91
C MET A 141 17.09 2.48 11.02
N ILE A 142 16.93 3.77 10.69
CA ILE A 142 17.99 4.79 10.85
C ILE A 142 18.40 4.90 12.32
N ILE A 143 17.43 5.09 13.21
CA ILE A 143 17.68 5.21 14.65
C ILE A 143 18.31 3.92 15.18
N GLY A 144 17.75 2.75 14.84
CA GLY A 144 18.26 1.45 15.26
C GLY A 144 19.70 1.21 14.83
N THR A 145 20.06 1.57 13.60
CA THR A 145 21.43 1.42 13.08
C THR A 145 22.41 2.37 13.79
N ALA A 146 21.99 3.61 14.10
CA ALA A 146 22.82 4.55 14.85
C ALA A 146 23.16 4.02 16.26
N PHE A 147 22.17 3.48 16.97
CA PHE A 147 22.39 2.87 18.29
C PHE A 147 23.14 1.54 18.21
N LEU A 148 22.93 0.73 17.17
CA LEU A 148 23.69 -0.48 16.89
C LEU A 148 25.19 -0.17 16.78
N CYS A 149 25.57 0.79 15.94
CA CYS A 149 26.96 1.19 15.80
C CYS A 149 27.51 1.78 17.11
N GLY A 150 26.72 2.61 17.81
CA GLY A 150 27.13 3.22 19.08
C GLY A 150 27.43 2.19 20.17
N ILE A 151 26.52 1.24 20.39
CA ILE A 151 26.70 0.18 21.38
C ILE A 151 27.78 -0.80 20.93
N ASN A 152 27.78 -1.24 19.67
CA ASN A 152 28.81 -2.16 19.17
C ASN A 152 30.22 -1.59 19.37
N ASN A 153 30.45 -0.31 19.03
CA ASN A 153 31.77 0.31 19.18
C ASN A 153 32.22 0.47 20.64
N ILE A 154 31.28 0.63 21.58
CA ILE A 154 31.61 0.65 23.01
C ILE A 154 32.02 -0.74 23.48
N TYR A 155 31.36 -1.79 23.01
CA TYR A 155 31.53 -3.15 23.51
C TYR A 155 32.59 -3.99 22.75
N VAL A 156 32.98 -3.60 21.53
CA VAL A 156 34.03 -4.27 20.73
C VAL A 156 35.35 -4.50 21.50
N PRO A 157 35.88 -3.51 22.26
CA PRO A 157 37.12 -3.71 23.04
C PRO A 157 36.96 -4.69 24.20
N TYR A 158 35.72 -4.96 24.65
CA TYR A 158 35.41 -5.77 25.82
C TYR A 158 34.92 -7.16 25.36
N VAL A 159 35.87 -8.02 24.98
CA VAL A 159 35.63 -9.39 24.47
C VAL A 159 34.93 -10.33 25.49
N ILE A 160 34.69 -9.85 26.72
CA ILE A 160 34.13 -10.61 27.83
C ILE A 160 32.60 -10.79 27.71
N SER A 161 31.88 -9.90 27.01
CA SER A 161 30.43 -10.05 26.85
C SER A 161 30.08 -10.97 25.67
N PRO A 162 29.41 -12.12 25.87
CA PRO A 162 29.07 -13.03 24.76
C PRO A 162 27.94 -12.50 23.86
N TYR A 163 27.21 -11.47 24.29
CA TYR A 163 26.02 -10.94 23.60
C TYR A 163 26.26 -9.60 22.88
N LEU A 164 27.36 -8.90 23.19
CA LEU A 164 27.67 -7.56 22.69
C LEU A 164 29.12 -7.51 22.18
N GLY A 165 29.39 -6.61 21.23
CA GLY A 165 30.74 -6.43 20.65
C GLY A 165 30.99 -7.20 19.35
N ARG A 166 30.03 -8.03 18.91
CA ARG A 166 29.92 -8.51 17.52
C ARG A 166 28.71 -7.86 16.86
N PHE A 167 28.84 -7.41 15.62
CA PHE A 167 27.77 -6.69 14.92
C PHE A 167 26.47 -7.51 14.83
N ASN A 168 26.56 -8.79 14.46
CA ASN A 168 25.39 -9.67 14.32
C ASN A 168 24.67 -9.91 15.67
N GLU A 169 25.43 -10.22 16.72
CA GLU A 169 24.88 -10.46 18.06
C GLU A 169 24.28 -9.17 18.65
N THR A 170 24.96 -8.03 18.47
CA THR A 170 24.47 -6.73 18.92
C THR A 170 23.21 -6.32 18.17
N PHE A 171 23.13 -6.61 16.86
CA PHE A 171 21.92 -6.41 16.07
C PHE A 171 20.76 -7.28 16.59
N GLN A 172 21.01 -8.57 16.81
CA GLN A 172 20.01 -9.49 17.36
C GLN A 172 19.54 -9.02 18.74
N PHE A 173 20.46 -8.64 19.62
CA PHE A 173 20.16 -8.09 20.94
C PHE A 173 19.23 -6.86 20.85
N LEU A 174 19.61 -5.85 20.06
CA LEU A 174 18.82 -4.62 19.92
C LEU A 174 17.47 -4.86 19.23
N PHE A 175 17.41 -5.77 18.27
CA PHE A 175 16.17 -6.17 17.61
C PHE A 175 15.18 -6.76 18.62
N TRP A 176 15.61 -7.73 19.45
CA TRP A 176 14.75 -8.31 20.49
C TRP A 176 14.38 -7.32 21.60
N THR A 177 15.24 -6.33 21.88
CA THR A 177 14.93 -5.23 22.78
C THR A 177 13.76 -4.38 22.26
N MET A 178 13.59 -4.21 20.95
CA MET A 178 12.44 -3.48 20.39
C MET A 178 11.09 -4.10 20.78
N PHE A 179 11.07 -5.42 20.96
CA PHE A 179 9.89 -6.17 21.41
C PHE A 179 9.79 -6.32 22.94
N GLY A 180 10.77 -5.80 23.68
CA GLY A 180 10.81 -5.91 25.14
C GLY A 180 11.19 -7.30 25.68
N VAL A 181 11.79 -8.17 24.85
CA VAL A 181 12.06 -9.59 25.18
C VAL A 181 13.44 -9.81 25.84
N VAL A 182 14.08 -8.77 26.36
CA VAL A 182 15.52 -8.81 26.71
C VAL A 182 15.79 -8.42 28.17
N ASN A 183 16.63 -9.20 28.84
CA ASN A 183 17.06 -8.95 30.21
C ASN A 183 18.10 -7.82 30.27
N LYS A 184 17.97 -6.93 31.25
CA LYS A 184 18.93 -5.83 31.51
C LYS A 184 20.36 -6.30 31.79
N GLU A 185 20.53 -7.56 32.15
CA GLU A 185 21.80 -8.18 32.58
C GLU A 185 22.81 -8.33 31.44
N TYR A 186 22.35 -8.31 30.18
CA TYR A 186 23.24 -8.45 29.02
C TYR A 186 24.15 -7.24 28.76
N VAL A 187 23.81 -6.07 29.31
CA VAL A 187 24.57 -4.82 29.17
C VAL A 187 25.66 -4.69 30.26
N ASP A 188 25.64 -5.58 31.25
CA ASP A 188 26.49 -5.48 32.43
C ASP A 188 27.90 -6.03 32.22
N ILE A 189 28.88 -5.16 32.42
CA ILE A 189 30.30 -5.53 32.46
C ILE A 189 30.87 -5.08 33.81
N PRO A 190 30.87 -5.94 34.84
CA PRO A 190 31.17 -5.54 36.21
C PRO A 190 32.62 -5.04 36.40
N ASP A 191 33.54 -5.47 35.54
CA ASP A 191 34.95 -5.09 35.62
C ASP A 191 35.24 -3.67 35.09
N TYR A 192 34.33 -3.09 34.29
CA TYR A 192 34.55 -1.80 33.61
C TYR A 192 33.41 -0.82 33.90
N VAL A 193 33.52 -0.11 35.04
CA VAL A 193 32.49 0.81 35.55
C VAL A 193 32.07 1.90 34.54
N VAL A 194 33.02 2.50 33.82
CA VAL A 194 32.72 3.59 32.87
C VAL A 194 31.98 3.06 31.65
N ALA A 195 32.45 1.96 31.05
CA ALA A 195 31.80 1.35 29.90
C ALA A 195 30.40 0.84 30.26
N GLN A 196 30.26 0.20 31.42
CA GLN A 196 28.97 -0.24 31.95
C GLN A 196 28.00 0.94 32.15
N PHE A 197 28.47 2.05 32.72
CA PHE A 197 27.64 3.23 32.94
C PHE A 197 27.16 3.85 31.61
N VAL A 198 28.07 4.06 30.65
CA VAL A 198 27.72 4.62 29.33
C VAL A 198 26.81 3.66 28.56
N GLY A 199 27.09 2.35 28.58
CA GLY A 199 26.26 1.33 27.94
C GLY A 199 24.85 1.26 28.50
N ARG A 200 24.69 1.30 29.84
CA ARG A 200 23.38 1.37 30.50
C ARG A 200 22.60 2.63 30.13
N ILE A 201 23.26 3.79 30.05
CA ILE A 201 22.62 5.04 29.63
C ILE A 201 22.17 4.96 28.18
N LEU A 202 23.03 4.54 27.25
CA LEU A 202 22.67 4.44 25.85
C LEU A 202 21.56 3.43 25.60
N TYR A 203 21.58 2.29 26.29
CA TYR A 203 20.49 1.32 26.27
C TYR A 203 19.19 1.90 26.84
N GLY A 204 19.25 2.66 27.94
CA GLY A 204 18.10 3.37 28.51
C GLY A 204 17.51 4.41 27.56
N ILE A 205 18.35 5.18 26.86
CA ILE A 205 17.91 6.16 25.86
C ILE A 205 17.30 5.44 24.65
N PHE A 206 17.93 4.37 24.17
CA PHE A 206 17.42 3.56 23.06
C PHE A 206 16.03 3.00 23.37
N THR A 207 15.85 2.38 24.53
CA THR A 207 14.55 1.84 24.97
C THR A 207 13.49 2.91 25.13
N LEU A 208 13.82 4.08 25.69
CA LEU A 208 12.89 5.23 25.77
C LEU A 208 12.48 5.74 24.38
N LEU A 209 13.44 5.95 23.49
CA LEU A 209 13.18 6.42 22.13
C LEU A 209 12.32 5.43 21.36
N ILE A 210 12.64 4.14 21.45
CA ILE A 210 11.85 3.10 20.80
C ILE A 210 10.44 3.04 21.36
N VAL A 211 10.23 3.08 22.67
CA VAL A 211 8.87 3.08 23.24
C VAL A 211 8.07 4.32 22.83
N ILE A 212 8.67 5.50 22.90
CA ILE A 212 8.02 6.77 22.52
C ILE A 212 7.68 6.79 21.03
N VAL A 213 8.62 6.37 20.18
CA VAL A 213 8.45 6.36 18.72
C VAL A 213 7.51 5.23 18.30
N LEU A 214 7.77 3.98 18.71
CA LEU A 214 6.97 2.82 18.31
C LEU A 214 5.55 2.83 18.83
N LEU A 215 5.27 3.32 20.04
CA LEU A 215 3.90 3.32 20.55
C LEU A 215 3.18 4.62 20.17
N ASN A 216 3.73 5.77 20.54
CA ASN A 216 2.94 7.01 20.47
C ASN A 216 2.85 7.57 19.04
N MET A 217 3.91 7.44 18.24
CA MET A 217 3.90 7.95 16.87
C MET A 217 3.29 6.95 15.88
N LEU A 218 3.56 5.65 16.02
CA LEU A 218 2.97 4.64 15.14
C LEU A 218 1.45 4.55 15.31
N ILE A 219 0.93 4.57 16.54
CA ILE A 219 -0.53 4.54 16.79
C ILE A 219 -1.20 5.78 16.22
N ALA A 220 -0.59 6.96 16.38
CA ALA A 220 -1.12 8.20 15.85
C ALA A 220 -1.16 8.21 14.32
N MET A 221 -0.11 7.71 13.66
CA MET A 221 -0.07 7.62 12.19
C MET A 221 -1.04 6.56 11.65
N ILE A 222 -1.10 5.38 12.26
CA ILE A 222 -2.06 4.33 11.85
C ILE A 222 -3.50 4.84 12.01
N THR A 223 -3.82 5.53 13.11
CA THR A 223 -5.18 6.04 13.36
C THR A 223 -5.60 7.09 12.34
N ASN A 224 -4.71 8.06 12.04
CA ASN A 224 -4.98 9.11 11.05
C ASN A 224 -5.05 8.54 9.62
N SER A 225 -4.15 7.63 9.27
CA SER A 225 -4.14 6.94 7.98
C SER A 225 -5.41 6.10 7.81
N PHE A 226 -5.82 5.33 8.83
CA PHE A 226 -7.05 4.52 8.80
C PHE A 226 -8.28 5.37 8.52
N GLN A 227 -8.48 6.47 9.26
CA GLN A 227 -9.63 7.36 9.06
C GLN A 227 -9.67 7.95 7.65
N LYS A 228 -8.52 8.36 7.10
CA LYS A 228 -8.43 8.90 5.74
C LYS A 228 -8.73 7.84 4.67
N ILE A 229 -8.31 6.59 4.90
CA ILE A 229 -8.43 5.50 3.93
C ILE A 229 -9.82 4.87 3.96
N GLU A 230 -10.48 4.82 5.11
CA GLU A 230 -11.79 4.19 5.29
C GLU A 230 -12.88 4.80 4.38
N ASP A 231 -12.86 6.14 4.18
CA ASP A 231 -13.83 6.86 3.36
C ASP A 231 -13.83 6.40 1.88
N ASP A 232 -12.66 6.04 1.33
CA ASP A 232 -12.51 5.59 -0.05
C ASP A 232 -12.42 4.04 -0.18
N ALA A 233 -12.32 3.33 0.94
CA ALA A 233 -12.05 1.90 0.97
C ALA A 233 -13.16 1.06 0.32
N ASP A 234 -14.42 1.49 0.39
CA ASP A 234 -15.55 0.77 -0.21
C ASP A 234 -15.48 0.77 -1.74
N VAL A 235 -15.13 1.91 -2.36
CA VAL A 235 -15.01 2.02 -3.82
C VAL A 235 -13.88 1.11 -4.33
N GLU A 236 -12.74 1.13 -3.65
CA GLU A 236 -11.60 0.30 -4.02
C GLU A 236 -11.81 -1.18 -3.73
N TRP A 237 -12.44 -1.52 -2.61
CA TRP A 237 -12.82 -2.90 -2.33
C TRP A 237 -13.75 -3.44 -3.41
N LYS A 238 -14.75 -2.65 -3.84
CA LYS A 238 -15.63 -3.03 -4.96
C LYS A 238 -14.84 -3.23 -6.25
N PHE A 239 -13.86 -2.37 -6.54
CA PHE A 239 -12.97 -2.54 -7.69
C PHE A 239 -12.13 -3.82 -7.60
N ALA A 240 -11.49 -4.07 -6.47
CA ALA A 240 -10.69 -5.28 -6.22
C ALA A 240 -11.52 -6.56 -6.31
N ARG A 241 -12.73 -6.54 -5.73
CA ARG A 241 -13.71 -7.65 -5.82
C ARG A 241 -14.14 -7.90 -7.26
N SER A 242 -14.38 -6.84 -8.03
CA SER A 242 -14.69 -6.99 -9.47
C SER A 242 -13.51 -7.55 -10.26
N LYS A 243 -12.27 -7.16 -9.96
CA LYS A 243 -11.06 -7.75 -10.56
C LYS A 243 -10.96 -9.25 -10.26
N LEU A 244 -11.22 -9.64 -9.00
CA LEU A 244 -11.28 -11.04 -8.58
C LEU A 244 -12.35 -11.83 -9.33
N TYR A 245 -13.57 -11.30 -9.50
CA TYR A 245 -14.61 -12.00 -10.27
C TYR A 245 -14.28 -12.09 -11.77
N LEU A 246 -13.65 -11.05 -12.33
CA LEU A 246 -13.25 -11.04 -13.73
C LEU A 246 -12.21 -12.12 -14.06
N SER A 247 -11.33 -12.47 -13.11
CA SER A 247 -10.36 -13.56 -13.33
C SER A 247 -11.05 -14.92 -13.48
N TYR A 248 -12.17 -15.15 -12.81
CA TYR A 248 -12.99 -16.36 -12.96
C TYR A 248 -13.86 -16.38 -14.22
N PHE A 249 -14.20 -15.21 -14.78
CA PHE A 249 -14.98 -15.13 -16.03
C PHE A 249 -14.15 -15.43 -17.29
N ARG A 250 -12.83 -15.26 -17.26
CA ARG A 250 -11.96 -15.56 -18.40
C ARG A 250 -11.89 -17.08 -18.63
N GLU A 251 -12.29 -17.51 -19.83
CA GLU A 251 -12.21 -18.92 -20.23
C GLU A 251 -10.74 -19.39 -20.24
N GLY A 252 -10.41 -20.44 -19.48
CA GLY A 252 -9.07 -21.03 -19.46
C GLY A 252 -8.52 -21.45 -18.08
N LEU A 253 -9.09 -20.92 -16.99
CA LEU A 253 -8.68 -21.17 -15.60
C LEU A 253 -9.77 -21.87 -14.75
N THR A 254 -10.74 -22.51 -15.40
CA THR A 254 -11.97 -23.02 -14.75
C THR A 254 -11.78 -24.26 -13.89
N MET A 255 -10.62 -24.93 -13.93
CA MET A 255 -10.34 -26.13 -13.14
C MET A 255 -9.47 -25.81 -11.93
N PRO A 256 -9.92 -26.12 -10.69
CA PRO A 256 -9.10 -25.91 -9.50
C PRO A 256 -7.87 -26.81 -9.52
N VAL A 257 -6.76 -26.34 -8.95
CA VAL A 257 -5.59 -27.17 -8.66
C VAL A 257 -6.03 -28.30 -7.71
N PRO A 258 -5.68 -29.58 -7.96
CA PRO A 258 -4.70 -30.11 -8.91
C PRO A 258 -5.27 -30.52 -10.29
N PHE A 259 -6.57 -30.40 -10.54
CA PHE A 259 -7.21 -30.90 -11.76
C PHE A 259 -6.84 -30.13 -13.04
N ASN A 260 -6.22 -28.95 -12.90
CA ASN A 260 -5.67 -28.15 -14.01
C ASN A 260 -4.57 -28.87 -14.83
N ILE A 261 -3.90 -29.89 -14.26
CA ILE A 261 -2.85 -30.64 -14.98
C ILE A 261 -3.44 -31.56 -16.05
N ILE A 262 -4.67 -32.06 -15.88
CA ILE A 262 -5.26 -33.02 -16.82
C ILE A 262 -5.80 -32.21 -18.01
N PRO A 263 -5.11 -32.21 -19.18
CA PRO A 263 -5.63 -31.52 -20.35
C PRO A 263 -6.99 -32.11 -20.71
N SER A 264 -7.92 -31.25 -21.15
CA SER A 264 -9.23 -31.73 -21.59
C SER A 264 -9.03 -32.78 -22.69
N PRO A 265 -9.80 -33.89 -22.71
CA PRO A 265 -9.66 -34.91 -23.74
C PRO A 265 -9.73 -34.36 -25.17
N LYS A 266 -10.48 -33.25 -25.36
CA LYS A 266 -10.53 -32.49 -26.61
C LYS A 266 -9.21 -31.77 -26.93
N ALA A 267 -8.58 -31.12 -25.96
CA ALA A 267 -7.27 -30.49 -26.14
C ALA A 267 -6.18 -31.51 -26.48
N VAL A 268 -6.18 -32.67 -25.81
CA VAL A 268 -5.27 -33.78 -26.14
C VAL A 268 -5.47 -34.24 -27.59
N PHE A 269 -6.73 -34.42 -28.02
CA PHE A 269 -7.04 -34.78 -29.40
C PHE A 269 -6.56 -33.73 -30.41
N TYR A 270 -6.73 -32.44 -30.13
CA TYR A 270 -6.25 -31.37 -31.00
C TYR A 270 -4.73 -31.24 -31.02
N ILE A 271 -4.04 -31.42 -29.88
CA ILE A 271 -2.57 -31.43 -29.79
C ILE A 271 -2.00 -32.62 -30.56
N ILE A 272 -2.57 -33.81 -30.39
CA ILE A 272 -2.20 -35.00 -31.16
C ILE A 272 -2.44 -34.76 -32.65
N ARG A 273 -3.60 -34.22 -33.05
CA ARG A 273 -3.88 -33.85 -34.45
C ARG A 273 -2.94 -32.76 -34.99
N ALA A 274 -2.46 -31.84 -34.15
CA ALA A 274 -1.50 -30.81 -34.51
C ALA A 274 -0.08 -31.37 -34.68
N ILE A 275 0.34 -32.28 -33.81
CA ILE A 275 1.61 -33.02 -33.92
C ILE A 275 1.58 -33.91 -35.18
N PHE A 276 0.50 -34.64 -35.41
CA PHE A 276 0.31 -35.43 -36.63
C PHE A 276 0.25 -34.54 -37.89
N ARG A 277 -0.32 -33.33 -37.83
CA ARG A 277 -0.27 -32.37 -38.95
C ARG A 277 1.10 -31.70 -39.14
N ARG A 278 1.91 -31.58 -38.10
CA ARG A 278 3.31 -31.14 -38.23
C ARG A 278 4.22 -32.23 -38.82
N ILE A 279 3.91 -33.50 -38.53
CA ILE A 279 4.63 -34.67 -39.09
C ILE A 279 4.14 -35.00 -40.50
N CYS A 280 2.88 -34.68 -40.83
CA CYS A 280 2.25 -34.93 -42.12
C CYS A 280 2.02 -33.59 -42.87
N CYS A 281 2.95 -33.19 -43.73
CA CYS A 281 3.02 -31.89 -44.42
C CYS A 281 1.86 -31.53 -45.38
N CYS A 282 0.69 -32.18 -45.32
CA CYS A 282 -0.28 -32.16 -46.42
C CYS A 282 -1.65 -31.51 -46.13
N CYS A 283 -1.86 -30.79 -45.03
CA CYS A 283 -3.18 -30.18 -44.77
C CYS A 283 -3.10 -28.72 -44.29
N ASN A 284 -2.92 -27.78 -45.22
CA ASN A 284 -3.32 -26.39 -45.04
C ASN A 284 -4.86 -26.29 -45.09
N PHE A 285 -5.51 -26.47 -43.94
CA PHE A 285 -6.90 -26.05 -43.78
C PHE A 285 -6.89 -24.79 -42.93
N SER A 286 -7.37 -23.69 -43.50
CA SER A 286 -7.44 -22.38 -42.87
C SER A 286 -8.11 -22.47 -41.50
N SER A 287 -7.57 -21.69 -40.57
CA SER A 287 -8.14 -21.49 -39.25
C SER A 287 -9.61 -21.11 -39.38
N THR A 288 -10.50 -21.95 -38.87
CA THR A 288 -11.85 -21.50 -38.52
C THR A 288 -11.70 -20.41 -37.45
N PRO A 289 -12.29 -19.22 -37.60
CA PRO A 289 -12.25 -18.21 -36.56
C PRO A 289 -12.83 -18.79 -35.26
N GLU A 290 -12.05 -18.71 -34.18
CA GLU A 290 -12.33 -19.28 -32.85
C GLU A 290 -13.30 -18.41 -32.04
N TYR A 291 -14.26 -17.78 -32.72
CA TYR A 291 -15.38 -17.09 -32.08
C TYR A 291 -16.62 -17.25 -32.96
N PRO A 292 -17.78 -17.63 -32.39
CA PRO A 292 -19.03 -17.49 -33.13
C PRO A 292 -19.16 -16.01 -33.52
N PRO A 293 -19.45 -15.68 -34.79
CA PRO A 293 -19.77 -14.31 -35.13
C PRO A 293 -20.94 -13.91 -34.25
N ILE A 294 -20.78 -12.83 -33.49
CA ILE A 294 -21.87 -12.23 -32.73
C ILE A 294 -22.98 -12.04 -33.75
N VAL A 295 -24.11 -12.73 -33.56
CA VAL A 295 -25.30 -12.54 -34.36
C VAL A 295 -25.79 -11.13 -34.07
N THR A 296 -25.25 -10.14 -34.78
CA THR A 296 -26.00 -8.91 -35.03
C THR A 296 -27.30 -9.37 -35.65
N MET A 297 -28.41 -9.13 -34.96
CA MET A 297 -29.76 -9.29 -35.52
C MET A 297 -29.92 -8.34 -36.70
N SER A 298 -29.38 -8.74 -37.84
CA SER A 298 -29.59 -8.13 -39.13
C SER A 298 -30.16 -9.23 -40.01
N ASN A 299 -31.45 -9.52 -39.80
CA ASN A 299 -32.36 -9.99 -40.84
C ASN A 299 -33.75 -10.21 -40.25
N GLU A 300 -34.55 -9.15 -40.23
CA GLU A 300 -35.94 -9.21 -40.70
C GLU A 300 -36.28 -7.88 -41.42
N ILE A 301 -36.30 -7.96 -42.76
CA ILE A 301 -37.34 -7.44 -43.66
C ILE A 301 -37.66 -5.91 -43.58
N ASN A 302 -37.14 -5.11 -44.52
CA ASN A 302 -37.91 -4.54 -45.66
C ASN A 302 -37.24 -3.32 -46.32
N ASN A 303 -37.50 -3.21 -47.62
CA ASN A 303 -37.17 -2.14 -48.55
C ASN A 303 -37.37 -0.71 -48.01
N GLY A 304 -36.41 0.15 -48.35
CA GLY A 304 -36.63 1.59 -48.48
C GLY A 304 -35.96 2.43 -47.38
N GLY A 305 -35.04 3.29 -47.81
CA GLY A 305 -34.48 4.37 -46.99
C GLY A 305 -33.06 4.10 -46.53
N THR A 306 -32.12 4.85 -47.11
CA THR A 306 -30.78 5.11 -46.56
C THR A 306 -30.91 5.90 -45.27
N ASP A 307 -31.38 5.25 -44.21
CA ASP A 307 -31.07 5.66 -42.85
C ASP A 307 -29.98 4.72 -42.37
N GLU A 308 -28.77 5.26 -42.28
CA GLU A 308 -27.66 4.71 -41.55
C GLU A 308 -28.15 4.44 -40.12
N LYS A 309 -28.68 3.23 -39.88
CA LYS A 309 -29.16 2.80 -38.56
C LYS A 309 -27.99 2.90 -37.60
N VAL A 310 -27.89 4.05 -36.95
CA VAL A 310 -26.93 4.37 -35.89
C VAL A 310 -26.86 3.15 -34.98
N SER A 311 -25.68 2.54 -34.86
CA SER A 311 -25.48 1.32 -34.07
C SER A 311 -26.13 1.52 -32.70
N TYR A 312 -26.87 0.52 -32.19
CA TYR A 312 -27.56 0.59 -30.90
C TYR A 312 -26.68 1.18 -29.78
N LYS A 313 -25.37 0.86 -29.79
CA LYS A 313 -24.37 1.44 -28.89
C LYS A 313 -24.32 2.96 -28.95
N GLN A 314 -24.30 3.54 -30.15
CA GLN A 314 -24.24 4.99 -30.37
C GLN A 314 -25.56 5.68 -30.00
N GLN A 315 -26.71 5.02 -30.17
CA GLN A 315 -27.99 5.54 -29.68
C GLN A 315 -28.02 5.62 -28.14
N VAL A 316 -27.56 4.55 -27.46
CA VAL A 316 -27.46 4.51 -26.00
C VAL A 316 -26.47 5.57 -25.49
N ILE A 317 -25.30 5.71 -26.11
CA ILE A 317 -24.31 6.74 -25.73
C ILE A 317 -24.92 8.14 -25.87
N ARG A 318 -25.61 8.44 -26.98
CA ARG A 318 -26.28 9.75 -27.15
C ARG A 318 -27.30 10.01 -26.05
N ALA A 319 -28.13 9.02 -25.70
CA ALA A 319 -29.11 9.15 -24.63
C ALA A 319 -28.47 9.35 -23.24
N LEU A 320 -27.37 8.64 -22.96
CA LEU A 320 -26.62 8.79 -21.70
C LEU A 320 -25.96 10.16 -21.59
N VAL A 321 -25.32 10.63 -22.66
CA VAL A 321 -24.68 11.95 -22.71
C VAL A 321 -25.73 13.05 -22.52
N GLN A 322 -26.88 12.93 -23.17
CA GLN A 322 -27.96 13.90 -22.99
C GLN A 322 -28.47 13.94 -21.54
N ARG A 323 -28.72 12.77 -20.92
CA ARG A 323 -29.11 12.69 -19.51
C ARG A 323 -28.06 13.27 -18.57
N TYR A 324 -26.78 13.03 -18.86
CA TYR A 324 -25.68 13.58 -18.07
C TYR A 324 -25.64 15.10 -18.16
N ILE A 325 -25.74 15.68 -19.37
CA ILE A 325 -25.76 17.13 -19.57
C ILE A 325 -26.95 17.77 -18.85
N GLU A 326 -28.14 17.20 -18.97
CA GLU A 326 -29.34 17.70 -18.29
C GLU A 326 -29.20 17.62 -16.76
N SER A 327 -28.65 16.52 -16.24
CA SER A 327 -28.42 16.37 -14.80
C SER A 327 -27.36 17.35 -14.28
N ALA A 328 -26.24 17.49 -14.99
CA ALA A 328 -25.18 18.43 -14.63
C ALA A 328 -25.70 19.88 -14.63
N ARG A 329 -26.49 20.26 -15.64
CA ARG A 329 -27.12 21.59 -15.70
C ARG A 329 -28.02 21.85 -14.49
N ARG A 330 -28.83 20.86 -14.08
CA ARG A 330 -29.69 20.97 -12.89
C ARG A 330 -28.87 21.17 -11.61
N GLU A 331 -27.78 20.42 -11.43
CA GLU A 331 -26.91 20.56 -10.26
C GLU A 331 -26.22 21.93 -10.21
N PHE A 332 -25.77 22.45 -11.36
CA PHE A 332 -25.25 23.82 -11.48
C PHE A 332 -26.31 24.89 -11.16
N GLU A 333 -27.55 24.69 -11.58
CA GLU A 333 -28.65 25.62 -11.25
C GLU A 333 -29.02 25.55 -9.76
N GLU A 334 -28.99 24.37 -9.14
CA GLU A 334 -29.25 24.20 -7.70
C GLU A 334 -28.14 24.81 -6.82
N THR A 335 -26.88 24.59 -7.17
CA THR A 335 -25.74 25.22 -6.46
C THR A 335 -25.79 26.73 -6.57
N LYS A 336 -26.11 27.27 -7.76
CA LYS A 336 -26.33 28.71 -7.95
C LYS A 336 -27.51 29.23 -7.12
N ARG A 337 -28.63 28.48 -7.02
CA ARG A 337 -29.76 28.86 -6.17
C ARG A 337 -29.39 28.88 -4.68
N LYS A 338 -28.60 27.91 -4.20
CA LYS A 338 -28.11 27.87 -2.82
C LYS A 338 -27.21 29.07 -2.51
N ASP A 339 -26.29 29.42 -3.41
CA ASP A 339 -25.42 30.59 -3.29
C ASP A 339 -26.22 31.92 -3.24
N VAL A 340 -27.18 32.08 -4.15
CA VAL A 340 -28.07 33.26 -4.15
C VAL A 340 -28.91 33.30 -2.87
N GLY A 341 -29.44 32.16 -2.42
CA GLY A 341 -30.17 32.05 -1.16
C GLY A 341 -29.31 32.49 0.03
N ASN A 342 -28.07 32.01 0.12
CA ASN A 342 -27.12 32.42 1.17
C ASN A 342 -26.88 33.93 1.15
N ARG A 343 -26.60 34.52 -0.03
CA ARG A 343 -26.43 35.98 -0.16
C ARG A 343 -27.66 36.77 0.29
N ILE A 344 -28.87 36.30 -0.04
CA ILE A 344 -30.11 36.96 0.42
C ILE A 344 -30.27 36.86 1.94
N THR A 345 -29.93 35.72 2.54
CA THR A 345 -30.01 35.58 4.00
C THR A 345 -28.98 36.46 4.72
N GLU A 346 -27.77 36.61 4.17
CA GLU A 346 -26.76 37.53 4.69
C GLU A 346 -27.23 38.98 4.58
N LEU A 347 -27.76 39.37 3.43
CA LEU A 347 -28.31 40.70 3.22
C LEU A 347 -29.47 40.99 4.20
N SER A 348 -30.37 40.03 4.39
CA SER A 348 -31.47 40.16 5.36
C SER A 348 -30.97 40.33 6.80
N LYS A 349 -29.91 39.61 7.19
CA LYS A 349 -29.24 39.81 8.49
C LYS A 349 -28.62 41.21 8.62
N VAL A 350 -28.01 41.74 7.56
CA VAL A 350 -27.44 43.10 7.56
C VAL A 350 -28.53 44.15 7.66
N VAL A 351 -29.61 44.01 6.87
CA VAL A 351 -30.77 44.91 6.92
C VAL A 351 -31.46 44.86 8.29
N GLY A 352 -31.58 43.68 8.90
CA GLY A 352 -32.12 43.54 10.26
C GLY A 352 -31.25 44.24 11.32
N ARG A 353 -29.92 44.15 11.18
CA ARG A 353 -28.98 44.91 12.04
C ARG A 353 -29.14 46.41 11.85
N LEU A 354 -29.18 46.89 10.61
CA LEU A 354 -29.36 48.30 10.28
C LEU A 354 -30.69 48.84 10.84
N HIS A 355 -31.78 48.09 10.72
CA HIS A 355 -33.08 48.52 11.22
C HIS A 355 -33.10 48.61 12.75
N THR A 356 -32.39 47.72 13.43
CA THR A 356 -32.20 47.76 14.89
C THR A 356 -31.37 48.97 15.30
N GLU A 357 -30.28 49.25 14.60
CA GLU A 357 -29.46 50.45 14.83
C GLU A 357 -30.24 51.75 14.56
N MET A 358 -31.03 51.80 13.49
CA MET A 358 -31.89 52.94 13.17
C MET A 358 -32.95 53.17 14.26
N LYS A 359 -33.57 52.10 14.77
CA LYS A 359 -34.52 52.19 15.88
C LYS A 359 -33.85 52.71 17.15
N ASN A 360 -32.65 52.25 17.45
CA ASN A 360 -31.87 52.74 18.59
C ASN A 360 -31.50 54.23 18.42
N MET A 361 -31.09 54.67 17.23
CA MET A 361 -30.83 56.08 16.95
C MET A 361 -32.08 56.95 17.08
N HIS A 362 -33.22 56.48 16.56
CA HIS A 362 -34.49 57.20 16.67
C HIS A 362 -34.94 57.34 18.14
N GLN A 363 -34.82 56.26 18.93
CA GLN A 363 -35.09 56.30 20.36
C GLN A 363 -34.17 57.28 21.09
N THR A 364 -32.88 57.28 20.77
CA THR A 364 -31.90 58.22 21.35
C THR A 364 -32.25 59.67 20.98
N MET A 365 -32.76 59.92 19.77
CA MET A 365 -33.17 61.25 19.33
C MET A 365 -34.43 61.74 20.06
N LEU A 366 -35.42 60.85 20.27
CA LEU A 366 -36.61 61.15 21.08
C LEU A 366 -36.23 61.44 22.54
N ASP A 367 -35.31 60.67 23.12
CA ASP A 367 -34.80 60.92 24.48
C ASP A 367 -34.07 62.29 24.58
N ILE A 368 -33.42 62.75 23.50
CA ILE A 368 -32.80 64.09 23.41
C ILE A 368 -33.85 65.20 23.29
N GLU A 369 -34.94 64.94 22.57
CA GLU A 369 -36.03 65.89 22.36
C GLU A 369 -36.87 66.07 23.63
N GLU A 370 -37.12 64.98 24.36
CA GLU A 370 -37.79 64.97 25.67
C GLU A 370 -36.93 65.69 26.73
N ALA A 371 -35.60 65.53 26.69
CA ALA A 371 -34.66 66.26 27.55
C ALA A 371 -34.58 67.78 27.27
N ARG A 372 -35.10 68.28 26.14
CA ARG A 372 -35.16 69.72 25.83
C ARG A 372 -36.41 70.43 26.34
N VAL A 373 -37.44 69.69 26.76
CA VAL A 373 -38.75 70.26 27.14
C VAL A 373 -38.89 70.49 28.65
N ASP A 374 -38.03 69.90 29.49
CA ASP A 374 -38.06 70.09 30.96
C ASP A 374 -36.98 71.08 31.47
N PRO A 375 -37.35 72.27 31.97
CA PRO A 375 -36.43 73.21 32.57
C PRO A 375 -36.38 72.99 34.09
N SER A 376 -35.59 72.03 34.56
CA SER A 376 -35.23 71.95 35.98
C SER A 376 -33.78 71.54 36.14
N GLY A 377 -32.95 72.52 36.48
CA GLY A 377 -31.52 72.37 36.64
C GLY A 377 -31.17 71.40 37.78
N LYS A 378 -30.51 70.29 37.42
CA LYS A 378 -29.42 69.58 38.16
C LYS A 378 -29.22 68.17 37.57
N SER A 379 -28.78 68.08 36.30
CA SER A 379 -28.24 66.79 35.78
C SER A 379 -27.21 66.94 34.65
N ALA A 380 -26.84 68.16 34.26
CA ALA A 380 -25.87 68.38 33.18
C ALA A 380 -24.45 67.85 33.51
N SER A 381 -24.09 67.67 34.78
CA SER A 381 -22.77 67.17 35.19
C SER A 381 -22.65 65.63 35.20
N SER A 382 -23.76 64.87 35.13
CA SER A 382 -23.70 63.39 35.12
C SER A 382 -23.66 62.78 33.71
N ILE A 383 -24.11 63.55 32.71
CA ILE A 383 -24.33 63.08 31.34
C ILE A 383 -23.06 63.19 30.50
N LEU A 384 -22.31 64.30 30.62
CA LEU A 384 -21.01 64.45 29.94
C LEU A 384 -19.99 63.40 30.41
N GLY A 385 -20.03 63.03 31.70
CA GLY A 385 -19.19 61.96 32.26
C GLY A 385 -19.54 60.56 31.72
N LYS A 386 -20.82 60.29 31.43
CA LYS A 386 -21.28 59.04 30.79
C LYS A 386 -20.96 59.00 29.30
N TYR A 387 -21.11 60.14 28.59
CA TYR A 387 -20.73 60.24 27.17
C TYR A 387 -19.22 60.11 26.95
N ILE A 388 -18.39 60.75 27.78
CA ILE A 388 -16.93 60.65 27.66
C ILE A 388 -16.46 59.22 28.01
N ARG A 389 -17.09 58.56 28.99
CA ARG A 389 -16.75 57.17 29.36
C ARG A 389 -17.25 56.14 28.34
N GLY A 390 -18.41 56.37 27.73
CA GLY A 390 -18.94 55.56 26.63
C GLY A 390 -18.15 55.70 25.32
N ALA A 391 -17.79 56.93 24.95
CA ALA A 391 -16.92 57.19 23.79
C ALA A 391 -15.52 56.59 24.00
N LYS A 392 -14.94 56.71 25.21
CA LYS A 392 -13.63 56.12 25.53
C LYS A 392 -13.63 54.58 25.41
N ASN A 393 -14.73 53.90 25.73
CA ASN A 393 -14.82 52.44 25.60
C ASN A 393 -15.02 51.97 24.14
N ASN A 394 -15.67 52.78 23.29
CA ASN A 394 -15.84 52.45 21.86
C ASN A 394 -14.57 52.63 21.02
N PHE A 395 -13.65 53.53 21.42
CA PHE A 395 -12.37 53.70 20.71
C PHE A 395 -11.27 52.71 21.13
N ILE A 396 -11.47 51.91 22.18
CA ILE A 396 -10.52 50.86 22.58
C ILE A 396 -10.68 49.58 21.70
N GLY A 397 -11.86 49.37 21.09
CA GLY A 397 -12.13 48.22 20.23
C GLY A 397 -11.72 48.38 18.76
N PHE A 398 -11.30 49.58 18.33
CA PHE A 398 -10.95 49.83 16.92
C PHE A 398 -9.48 49.53 16.58
N ASN A 399 -8.61 49.39 17.59
CA ASN A 399 -7.18 49.11 17.38
C ASN A 399 -6.82 47.61 17.44
N SER A 400 -7.79 46.71 17.67
CA SER A 400 -7.56 45.26 17.70
C SER A 400 -8.20 44.49 16.54
N SER A 401 -8.85 45.16 15.59
CA SER A 401 -9.34 44.56 14.33
C SER A 401 -8.65 45.10 13.07
N ILE A 402 -7.68 46.03 13.22
CA ILE A 402 -6.82 46.56 12.15
C ILE A 402 -5.39 46.02 12.31
N SER A 403 -5.26 44.72 12.60
CA SER A 403 -3.95 44.04 12.53
C SER A 403 -4.05 42.55 12.26
N THR A 404 -4.82 42.15 11.25
CA THR A 404 -4.49 40.98 10.42
C THR A 404 -5.28 41.10 9.11
N GLU A 405 -4.55 41.05 8.00
CA GLU A 405 -5.00 41.13 6.59
C GLU A 405 -5.02 42.51 5.94
N SER A 406 -3.84 42.95 5.48
CA SER A 406 -3.62 43.08 4.03
C SER A 406 -2.16 43.45 3.73
N ARG A 407 -1.43 42.48 3.16
CA ARG A 407 -0.38 42.77 2.19
C ARG A 407 -0.52 41.80 1.03
N THR A 408 -0.19 42.30 -0.16
CA THR A 408 -0.26 41.69 -1.50
C THR A 408 -1.68 41.72 -2.09
N GLY A 409 -1.99 42.32 -3.23
CA GLY A 409 -1.23 42.82 -4.40
C GLY A 409 -2.10 42.51 -5.63
N PRO A 410 -2.14 43.30 -6.71
CA PRO A 410 -3.04 43.04 -7.82
C PRO A 410 -2.45 41.93 -8.70
N LEU A 411 -3.21 40.89 -9.02
CA LEU A 411 -2.75 39.87 -9.97
C LEU A 411 -3.83 39.51 -10.99
N LEU A 412 -3.36 39.53 -12.23
CA LEU A 412 -4.03 39.37 -13.51
C LEU A 412 -4.93 38.14 -13.61
N VAL A 413 -6.02 38.34 -14.34
CA VAL A 413 -6.82 37.30 -14.98
C VAL A 413 -5.98 36.63 -16.07
N ASN A 414 -5.71 35.33 -15.95
CA ASN A 414 -5.27 34.50 -17.06
C ASN A 414 -6.40 33.54 -17.46
N VAL A 415 -6.99 33.82 -18.61
CA VAL A 415 -7.83 32.90 -19.37
C VAL A 415 -6.90 31.96 -20.12
N HIS A 416 -6.97 30.65 -19.88
CA HIS A 416 -6.27 29.68 -20.72
C HIS A 416 -7.22 29.12 -21.79
N HIS A 417 -7.03 29.61 -23.02
CA HIS A 417 -7.34 28.89 -24.24
C HIS A 417 -6.48 27.63 -24.33
N ARG A 418 -7.04 26.54 -24.86
CA ARG A 418 -6.32 25.31 -25.20
C ARG A 418 -6.69 24.91 -26.62
N GLU A 419 -5.69 24.91 -27.50
CA GLU A 419 -5.67 24.19 -28.78
C GLU A 419 -4.19 24.00 -29.21
N PRO A 420 -3.87 23.11 -30.18
CA PRO A 420 -3.11 21.88 -29.94
C PRO A 420 -1.68 21.90 -30.54
N ASP A 421 -0.81 20.99 -30.10
CA ASP A 421 -0.15 19.97 -30.93
C ASP A 421 1.16 19.38 -30.36
N SER A 422 1.37 18.12 -30.75
CA SER A 422 2.65 17.43 -31.00
C SER A 422 3.42 16.78 -29.83
N ASN A 423 3.36 15.44 -29.84
CA ASN A 423 4.40 14.44 -29.58
C ASN A 423 5.73 14.92 -28.96
N THR A 424 6.12 14.33 -27.82
CA THR A 424 7.22 13.34 -27.77
C THR A 424 7.11 12.61 -26.43
N ASP A 425 6.88 11.29 -26.47
CA ASP A 425 6.91 10.41 -25.30
C ASP A 425 8.34 10.34 -24.73
N MET A 426 8.52 10.72 -23.47
CA MET A 426 9.59 10.19 -22.63
C MET A 426 8.97 9.47 -21.45
N VAL A 427 9.17 8.16 -21.45
CA VAL A 427 8.79 7.20 -20.43
C VAL A 427 9.64 7.49 -19.18
N GLU A 428 9.02 7.99 -18.12
CA GLU A 428 9.59 7.94 -16.78
C GLU A 428 9.39 6.54 -16.21
N GLU A 429 10.49 5.79 -16.22
CA GLU A 429 10.68 4.49 -15.62
C GLU A 429 10.64 4.65 -14.10
N LYS A 430 9.59 4.14 -13.46
CA LYS A 430 9.42 4.23 -12.00
C LYS A 430 10.37 3.23 -11.34
N ASP A 431 11.36 3.77 -10.64
CA ASP A 431 12.49 3.10 -10.01
C ASP A 431 12.10 1.84 -9.21
N ALA A 432 12.57 0.70 -9.71
CA ALA A 432 12.82 -0.52 -8.92
C ALA A 432 14.15 -0.44 -8.14
N GLY A 433 14.74 0.76 -8.03
CA GLY A 433 16.06 1.02 -7.45
C GLY A 433 16.07 1.10 -5.92
N ASP A 434 14.97 1.46 -5.27
CA ASP A 434 14.98 1.79 -3.83
C ASP A 434 15.15 0.57 -2.91
N ALA A 435 14.72 -0.62 -3.35
CA ALA A 435 14.97 -1.86 -2.61
C ALA A 435 16.41 -2.37 -2.78
N CYS A 436 17.04 -2.09 -3.94
CA CYS A 436 18.41 -2.49 -4.24
C CYS A 436 19.43 -1.54 -3.56
N PHE A 437 19.06 -0.27 -3.39
CA PHE A 437 19.86 0.73 -2.67
C PHE A 437 20.01 0.38 -1.18
N LEU A 438 18.98 -0.20 -0.55
CA LEU A 438 19.01 -0.58 0.87
C LEU A 438 19.99 -1.73 1.18
N ILE A 439 20.17 -2.66 0.24
CA ILE A 439 21.11 -3.78 0.34
C ILE A 439 22.54 -3.32 -0.03
N CYS A 440 22.68 -2.41 -0.98
CA CYS A 440 24.00 -1.83 -1.32
C CYS A 440 24.51 -0.86 -0.25
N PHE A 441 23.67 -0.08 0.42
CA PHE A 441 24.11 0.87 1.45
C PHE A 441 24.58 0.16 2.74
N THR A 442 23.97 -0.98 3.07
CA THR A 442 24.43 -1.84 4.17
C THR A 442 25.73 -2.58 3.82
N ALA A 443 25.92 -2.98 2.55
CA ALA A 443 27.19 -3.56 2.09
C ALA A 443 28.34 -2.53 1.99
N HIS A 444 28.07 -1.28 1.61
CA HIS A 444 29.09 -0.24 1.48
C HIS A 444 29.58 0.33 2.84
N LEU A 445 28.78 0.23 3.89
CA LEU A 445 29.20 0.56 5.27
C LEU A 445 30.02 -0.57 5.92
N CYS A 446 29.87 -1.82 5.47
CA CYS A 446 30.66 -2.97 5.95
C CYS A 446 32.06 -3.06 5.32
N THR A 447 32.27 -2.57 4.09
CA THR A 447 33.58 -2.64 3.41
C THR A 447 34.56 -1.54 3.84
N GLY A 448 34.11 -0.56 4.62
CA GLY A 448 34.96 0.54 5.13
C GLY A 448 35.78 0.23 6.38
N PHE A 449 35.59 -0.91 7.04
CA PHE A 449 36.20 -1.20 8.35
C PHE A 449 37.05 -2.47 8.43
N THR A 450 37.28 -3.18 7.32
CA THR A 450 38.26 -4.28 7.25
C THR A 450 39.60 -3.76 6.73
N ASN A 451 40.32 -2.98 7.54
CA ASN A 451 41.76 -2.78 7.37
C ASN A 451 42.39 -2.43 8.72
N ILE A 452 42.73 -3.46 9.49
CA ILE A 452 43.76 -3.41 10.52
C ILE A 452 44.62 -4.66 10.29
N PRO A 453 45.96 -4.53 10.14
CA PRO A 453 46.83 -5.64 9.80
C PRO A 453 47.04 -6.58 11.01
N VAL A 454 47.33 -7.84 10.64
CA VAL A 454 47.69 -9.04 11.41
C VAL A 454 48.13 -8.84 12.85
#